data_AF-A0A242JYE5-F1
#
_entry.id   AF-A0A242JYE5-F1
#
_cell.length_a   1.000
_cell.length_b   1.000
_cell.length_c   1.000
_cell.angle_alpha   90.00
_cell.angle_beta   90.00
_cell.angle_gamma   90.00
#
_symmetry.space_group_name_H-M   'P 1'
#
loop_
_entity.id
_entity.type
_entity.pdbx_description
1 polymer ?
#
loop_
_entity_poly.entity_id
_entity_poly.type
_entity_poly.pdbx_seq_one_letter_code
_entity_poly.pdbx_strand_id
1 'polypeptide(L)' 'MSYTQLIKDTLNILDLNIHFEENCLTKEKYKGQICMIYRGRLRYSPEKCVHCHCV' A
#
# COMPACT_ATOMS: atom_id res chain seq x y z
N MET A 1 8.56 16.82 4.97
CA MET A 1 7.45 15.83 5.01
C MET A 1 7.97 14.52 4.42
N SER A 2 7.67 13.37 5.02
CA SER A 2 8.04 12.06 4.47
C SER A 2 7.13 11.74 3.27
N TYR A 3 7.68 11.13 2.22
CA TYR A 3 6.91 10.67 1.05
C TYR A 3 5.80 9.68 1.44
N THR A 4 6.00 8.89 2.51
CA THR A 4 4.95 8.02 3.08
C THR A 4 3.73 8.83 3.51
N GLN A 5 3.93 9.98 4.18
CA GLN A 5 2.82 10.81 4.65
C GLN A 5 2.08 11.46 3.48
N LEU A 6 2.82 11.97 2.50
CA LEU A 6 2.24 12.57 1.29
C LEU A 6 1.35 11.56 0.53
N ILE A 7 1.82 10.32 0.36
CA ILE A 7 1.05 9.27 -0.31
C ILE A 7 -0.21 8.93 0.48
N LYS A 8 -0.11 8.83 1.82
CA LYS A 8 -1.27 8.58 2.69
C LYS A 8 -2.32 9.67 2.58
N ASP A 9 -1.89 10.93 2.65
CA ASP A 9 -2.80 12.08 2.56
C ASP A 9 -3.46 12.12 1.17
N THR A 10 -2.71 11.86 0.11
CA THR A 10 -3.21 11.83 -1.29
C THR A 10 -4.24 10.73 -1.52
N LEU A 11 -4.04 9.54 -0.93
CA LEU A 11 -4.94 8.39 -1.08
C LEU A 11 -6.00 8.32 0.03
N ASN A 12 -6.04 9.32 0.91
CA ASN A 12 -6.90 9.36 2.09
C ASN A 12 -6.80 8.08 2.97
N ILE A 13 -5.58 7.59 3.18
CA ILE A 13 -5.28 6.42 4.01
C ILE A 13 -5.04 6.90 5.45
N LEU A 14 -5.90 6.46 6.37
CA LEU A 14 -5.79 6.80 7.80
C LEU A 14 -4.90 5.83 8.60
N ASP A 15 -4.54 4.67 8.03
CA ASP A 15 -3.75 3.66 8.73
C ASP A 15 -2.29 4.13 8.91
N LEU A 16 -1.90 4.34 10.16
CA LEU A 16 -0.55 4.75 10.55
C LEU A 16 0.48 3.62 10.38
N ASN A 17 0.03 2.36 10.36
CA ASN A 17 0.89 1.17 10.29
C ASN A 17 1.31 0.81 8.87
N ILE A 18 0.74 1.44 7.84
CA ILE A 18 1.20 1.26 6.45
C ILE A 18 2.45 2.12 6.23
N HIS A 19 3.48 1.53 5.67
CA HIS A 19 4.70 2.22 5.24
C HIS A 19 4.90 2.02 3.75
N PHE A 20 5.29 3.08 3.05
CA PHE A 20 5.69 3.01 1.65
C PHE A 20 7.21 3.07 1.60
N GLU A 21 7.83 2.26 0.76
CA GLU A 21 9.27 2.30 0.49
C GLU A 21 9.56 3.22 -0.70
N GLU A 22 10.83 3.51 -0.95
CA GLU A 22 11.25 4.17 -2.18
C GLU A 22 10.87 3.31 -3.40
N ASN A 23 10.51 3.95 -4.51
CA ASN A 23 10.03 3.28 -5.73
C ASN A 23 8.78 2.39 -5.54
N CYS A 24 7.95 2.68 -4.52
CA CYS A 24 6.69 1.96 -4.28
C CYS A 24 5.62 2.14 -5.37
N LEU A 25 5.82 3.03 -6.33
CA LEU A 25 4.89 3.32 -7.41
C LEU A 25 5.30 2.59 -8.69
N THR A 26 4.37 1.87 -9.28
CA THR A 26 4.55 1.15 -10.54
C THR A 26 3.42 1.46 -11.50
N LYS A 27 3.67 1.30 -12.81
CA LYS A 27 2.65 1.44 -13.84
C LYS A 27 2.38 0.07 -14.44
N GLU A 28 1.19 -0.46 -14.23
CA GLU A 28 0.84 -1.85 -14.56
C GLU A 28 -0.55 -1.94 -15.17
N LYS A 29 -0.82 -3.03 -15.89
CA LYS A 29 -2.15 -3.33 -16.41
C LYS A 29 -2.95 -4.07 -15.34
N TYR A 30 -3.91 -3.39 -14.71
CA TYR A 30 -4.81 -3.97 -13.72
C TYR A 30 -6.24 -3.98 -14.25
N LYS A 31 -6.89 -5.15 -14.22
CA LYS A 31 -8.27 -5.36 -14.73
C LYS A 31 -8.48 -4.78 -16.15
N GLY A 32 -7.50 -4.96 -17.04
CA GLY A 32 -7.58 -4.51 -18.43
C GLY A 32 -7.15 -3.06 -18.69
N GLN A 33 -6.97 -2.25 -17.64
CA GLN A 33 -6.62 -0.83 -17.75
C GLN A 33 -5.21 -0.56 -17.23
N ILE A 34 -4.54 0.44 -17.78
CA ILE A 34 -3.23 0.89 -17.29
C ILE A 34 -3.46 1.75 -16.06
N CYS A 35 -2.93 1.31 -14.92
CA CYS A 35 -3.08 1.96 -13.63
C CYS A 35 -1.72 2.27 -13.00
N MET A 36 -1.70 3.28 -12.13
CA MET A 36 -0.61 3.52 -11.21
C MET A 36 -0.90 2.76 -9.90
N ILE A 37 0.01 1.88 -9.50
CA ILE A 37 -0.14 1.01 -8.33
C ILE A 37 0.92 1.37 -7.29
N TYR A 38 0.47 1.80 -6.11
CA TYR A 38 1.31 1.95 -4.92
C TYR A 38 1.36 0.65 -4.13
N ARG A 39 2.56 0.20 -3.76
CA ARG A 39 2.78 -0.95 -2.89
C ARG A 39 3.29 -0.50 -1.52
N GLY A 40 2.48 -0.71 -0.49
CA GLY A 40 2.83 -0.46 0.90
C GLY A 40 3.06 -1.76 1.67
N ARG A 41 3.83 -1.69 2.77
CA ARG A 41 4.03 -2.77 3.73
C ARG A 41 3.42 -2.40 5.08
N LEU A 42 2.85 -3.38 5.77
CA LEU A 42 2.45 -3.21 7.16
C LEU A 42 3.70 -3.21 8.05
N ARG A 43 3.72 -2.34 9.06
CA ARG A 43 4.77 -2.30 10.09
C ARG A 43 4.63 -3.40 11.14
N TYR A 44 3.56 -4.17 11.07
CA TYR A 44 3.33 -5.34 11.91
C TYR A 44 3.09 -6.55 11.00
N SER A 45 3.39 -7.73 11.54
CA SER A 45 2.97 -8.98 10.93
C SER A 45 1.52 -9.26 11.33
N PRO A 46 0.56 -9.28 10.40
CA PRO A 46 -0.81 -9.67 10.73
C PRO A 46 -0.82 -11.14 11.17
N GLU A 47 -1.61 -11.48 12.19
CA GLU A 47 -1.74 -12.87 12.65
C GLU A 47 -2.37 -13.79 11.59
N LYS A 48 -3.26 -13.22 10.78
CA LYS A 48 -3.91 -13.90 9.66
C LYS A 48 -4.38 -12.87 8.65
N CYS A 49 -4.37 -13.25 7.38
CA CYS A 49 -5.05 -12.45 6.36
C CYS A 49 -6.57 -12.66 6.45
N VAL A 50 -7.33 -11.58 6.57
CA VAL A 50 -8.81 -11.62 6.70
C VAL A 50 -9.52 -12.24 5.49
N HIS A 51 -8.87 -12.30 4.33
CA HIS A 51 -9.47 -12.84 3.11
C HIS A 51 -9.24 -14.35 2.97
N CYS A 52 -8.00 -14.83 3.15
CA CYS A 52 -7.66 -16.26 3.01
C CYS A 52 -7.68 -17.04 4.33
N HIS A 53 -7.68 -16.36 5.49
CA HIS A 53 -7.46 -16.95 6.82
C HIS A 53 -6.13 -17.71 6.96
N CYS A 54 -5.16 -17.40 6.10
CA CYS A 54 -3.82 -17.97 6.12
C CYS A 54 -2.89 -17.15 7.02
N VAL A 55 -1.96 -17.85 7.70
CA VAL A 55 -0.88 -17.31 8.54
C VAL A 55 0.38 -17.16 7.71
#